data_AF-A0A962Y0F7-F1
#
_entry.id   AF-A0A962Y0F7-F1
#
_cell.length_a   1.000
_cell.length_b   1.000
_cell.length_c   1.000
_cell.angle_alpha   90.00
_cell.angle_beta   90.00
_cell.angle_gamma   90.00
#
_symmetry.space_group_name_H-M   'P 1'
#
loop_
_entity.id
_entity.type
_entity.pdbx_description
1 polymer ?
#
loop_
_entity_poly.entity_id
_entity_poly.type
_entity_poly.pdbx_seq_one_letter_code
_entity_poly.pdbx_strand_id
1 'polypeptide(L)'
;MDHTGVTASHRPQPQPQPQPQPHRQSTVEVVAYRATWPADFASERTVLAAATGGEAVTIEHIGSTAVPGMSSKPTIDILMVFERADDVADHLRALADVGYELRPGAFPDRAGHLFMRKVVEGRRLVHL
;
A
#
# COMPACT_ATOMS: atom_id res chain seq x y z
N MET A 1 -31.81 -64.29 -8.63
CA MET A 1 -31.27 -63.91 -7.30
C MET A 1 -30.40 -62.71 -7.56
N ASP A 2 -31.01 -61.55 -7.39
CA ASP A 2 -30.50 -60.25 -7.78
C ASP A 2 -29.83 -59.63 -6.56
N HIS A 3 -28.58 -59.18 -6.68
CA HIS A 3 -28.00 -58.23 -5.74
C HIS A 3 -27.19 -57.18 -6.50
N THR A 4 -27.88 -56.10 -6.81
CA THR A 4 -27.37 -54.82 -7.31
C THR A 4 -26.51 -54.15 -6.24
N GLY A 5 -25.22 -53.98 -6.49
CA GLY A 5 -24.35 -53.12 -5.69
C GLY A 5 -24.35 -51.70 -6.23
N VAL A 6 -25.09 -50.79 -5.61
CA VAL A 6 -25.02 -49.34 -5.91
C VAL A 6 -24.00 -48.70 -4.96
N THR A 7 -22.89 -48.23 -5.53
CA THR A 7 -21.88 -47.44 -4.81
C THR A 7 -22.42 -46.02 -4.57
N ALA A 8 -22.63 -45.66 -3.31
CA ALA A 8 -23.04 -44.30 -2.94
C ALA A 8 -21.82 -43.35 -2.99
N SER A 9 -21.80 -42.44 -3.96
CA SER A 9 -20.82 -41.35 -4.05
C SER A 9 -21.03 -40.35 -2.91
N HIS A 10 -20.06 -40.24 -2.01
CA HIS A 10 -20.04 -39.23 -0.95
C HIS A 10 -19.60 -37.88 -1.55
N ARG A 11 -20.50 -36.89 -1.64
CA ARG A 11 -20.14 -35.51 -2.02
C ARG A 11 -19.44 -34.83 -0.84
N PRO A 12 -18.28 -34.19 -1.02
CA PRO A 12 -17.69 -33.36 0.04
C PRO A 12 -18.60 -32.16 0.32
N GLN A 13 -18.82 -31.85 1.60
CA GLN A 13 -19.52 -30.62 1.96
C GLN A 13 -18.63 -29.40 1.72
N PRO A 14 -19.19 -28.28 1.21
CA PRO A 14 -18.43 -27.05 1.03
C PRO A 14 -17.97 -26.51 2.38
N GLN A 15 -16.67 -26.18 2.48
CA GLN A 15 -16.12 -25.54 3.67
C GLN A 15 -16.78 -24.17 3.89
N PRO A 16 -17.05 -23.77 5.14
CA PRO A 16 -17.63 -22.47 5.42
C PRO A 16 -16.68 -21.37 4.94
N GLN A 17 -17.21 -20.46 4.11
CA GLN A 17 -16.47 -19.28 3.69
C GLN A 17 -16.17 -18.40 4.91
N PRO A 18 -14.97 -17.82 5.02
CA PRO A 18 -14.63 -16.92 6.12
C PRO A 18 -15.62 -15.74 6.14
N GLN A 19 -16.22 -15.49 7.30
CA GLN A 19 -17.17 -14.40 7.48
C GLN A 19 -16.44 -13.06 7.29
N PRO A 20 -17.05 -12.07 6.59
CA PRO A 20 -16.45 -10.76 6.43
C PRO A 20 -16.25 -10.10 7.79
N GLN A 21 -15.01 -9.75 8.11
CA GLN A 21 -14.69 -9.02 9.33
C GLN A 21 -15.37 -7.64 9.28
N PRO A 22 -15.93 -7.15 10.41
CA PRO A 22 -16.60 -5.86 10.43
C PRO A 22 -15.64 -4.76 9.99
N HIS A 23 -16.08 -3.94 9.03
CA HIS A 23 -15.36 -2.77 8.59
C HIS A 23 -15.27 -1.80 9.77
N ARG A 24 -14.06 -1.57 10.30
CA ARG A 24 -13.85 -0.51 11.29
C ARG A 24 -14.17 0.82 10.63
N GLN A 25 -15.36 1.37 10.89
CA GLN A 25 -15.74 2.72 10.51
C GLN A 25 -14.82 3.67 11.27
N SER A 26 -13.79 4.17 10.58
CA SER A 26 -12.92 5.22 11.08
C SER A 26 -13.25 6.49 10.29
N THR A 27 -13.56 7.57 11.01
CA THR A 27 -13.80 8.88 10.42
C THR A 27 -12.52 9.34 9.70
N VAL A 28 -12.62 9.59 8.40
CA VAL A 28 -11.51 10.15 7.60
C VAL A 28 -11.73 11.65 7.47
N GLU A 29 -10.81 12.44 7.99
CA GLU A 29 -10.79 13.89 7.81
C GLU A 29 -10.45 14.23 6.34
N VAL A 30 -11.26 15.09 5.73
CA VAL A 30 -11.01 15.67 4.41
C VAL A 30 -10.89 17.18 4.58
N VAL A 31 -9.81 17.74 4.04
CA VAL A 31 -9.50 19.18 4.11
C VAL A 31 -9.50 19.80 2.72
N ALA A 32 -9.71 21.12 2.66
CA ALA A 32 -9.50 21.88 1.43
C ALA A 32 -8.03 21.75 0.96
N TYR A 33 -7.80 21.92 -0.34
CA TYR A 33 -6.47 21.87 -0.92
C TYR A 33 -5.48 22.77 -0.16
N ARG A 34 -4.31 22.22 0.15
CA ARG A 34 -3.22 22.98 0.79
C ARG A 34 -2.12 23.24 -0.23
N ALA A 35 -1.78 24.52 -0.41
CA ALA A 35 -0.68 24.93 -1.28
C ALA A 35 0.70 24.42 -0.80
N THR A 36 0.79 23.89 0.42
CA THR A 36 2.02 23.27 0.95
C THR A 36 2.27 21.88 0.40
N TRP A 37 1.25 21.15 -0.09
CA TRP A 37 1.40 19.74 -0.49
C TRP A 37 2.48 19.50 -1.55
N PRO A 38 2.69 20.35 -2.57
CA PRO A 38 3.82 20.19 -3.48
C PRO A 38 5.20 20.30 -2.79
N ALA A 39 5.32 21.18 -1.79
CA ALA A 39 6.56 21.33 -1.02
C ALA A 39 6.74 20.17 -0.03
N ASP A 40 5.66 19.71 0.60
CA ASP A 40 5.65 18.53 1.48
C ASP A 40 6.12 17.28 0.69
N PHE A 41 5.61 17.09 -0.53
CA PHE A 41 6.10 16.07 -1.46
C PHE A 41 7.58 16.26 -1.82
N ALA A 42 8.02 17.48 -2.17
CA ALA A 42 9.41 17.73 -2.57
C ALA A 42 10.41 17.41 -1.45
N SER A 43 10.07 17.74 -0.20
CA SER A 43 10.83 17.34 0.98
C SER A 43 10.92 15.82 1.11
N GLU A 44 9.79 15.12 1.04
CA GLU A 44 9.80 13.67 1.18
C GLU A 44 10.51 12.96 0.01
N ARG A 45 10.36 13.46 -1.22
CA ARG A 45 11.12 12.99 -2.39
C ARG A 45 12.62 13.06 -2.15
N THR A 46 13.10 14.11 -1.49
CA THR A 46 14.52 14.27 -1.17
C THR A 46 14.98 13.22 -0.14
N VAL A 47 14.18 12.99 0.90
CA VAL A 47 14.44 11.93 1.91
C VAL A 47 14.49 10.55 1.25
N LEU A 48 13.48 10.26 0.43
CA LEU A 48 13.33 9.01 -0.30
C LEU A 48 14.51 8.73 -1.23
N ALA A 49 14.89 9.71 -2.06
CA ALA A 49 16.03 9.57 -2.96
C ALA A 49 17.35 9.36 -2.20
N ALA A 50 17.56 10.09 -1.10
CA ALA A 50 18.77 9.94 -0.29
C ALA A 50 18.83 8.57 0.40
N ALA A 51 17.73 8.09 0.95
CA ALA A 51 17.65 6.79 1.62
C ALA A 51 17.97 5.64 0.66
N THR A 52 17.51 5.71 -0.58
CA THR A 52 17.67 4.65 -1.58
C THR A 52 18.90 4.85 -2.48
N GLY A 53 19.85 5.70 -2.08
CA GLY A 53 21.09 5.94 -2.82
C GLY A 53 20.89 6.58 -4.21
N GLY A 54 19.71 7.14 -4.49
CA GLY A 54 19.36 7.70 -5.80
C GLY A 54 19.08 6.64 -6.88
N GLU A 55 18.88 5.38 -6.50
CA GLU A 55 18.67 4.26 -7.44
C GLU A 55 17.24 4.21 -8.02
N ALA A 56 16.30 4.95 -7.41
CA ALA A 56 14.95 5.03 -7.93
C ALA A 56 14.93 5.78 -9.28
N VAL A 57 14.38 5.15 -10.30
CA VAL A 57 14.21 5.73 -11.64
C VAL A 57 13.16 6.84 -11.63
N THR A 58 12.12 6.67 -10.81
CA THR A 58 11.02 7.62 -10.68
C THR A 58 10.63 7.81 -9.22
N ILE A 59 10.37 9.07 -8.85
CA ILE A 59 9.70 9.45 -7.61
C ILE A 59 8.70 10.58 -7.94
N GLU A 60 7.41 10.25 -7.94
CA GLU A 60 6.33 11.13 -8.42
C GLU A 60 5.26 11.38 -7.36
N HIS A 61 4.72 12.60 -7.34
CA HIS A 61 3.57 12.96 -6.52
C HIS A 61 2.31 12.49 -7.23
N ILE A 62 1.58 11.56 -6.63
CA ILE A 62 0.33 11.04 -7.18
C ILE A 62 -0.83 11.30 -6.21
N GLY A 63 -2.03 10.87 -6.61
CA GLY A 63 -3.23 11.01 -5.80
C GLY A 63 -3.77 12.44 -5.74
N SER A 64 -4.83 12.64 -4.95
CA SER A 64 -5.58 13.89 -4.94
C SER A 64 -4.78 15.08 -4.39
N THR A 65 -3.78 14.86 -3.53
CA THR A 65 -2.95 15.96 -3.00
C THR A 65 -2.01 16.55 -4.05
N ALA A 66 -1.78 15.84 -5.16
CA ALA A 66 -1.03 16.33 -6.31
C ALA A 66 -1.87 17.24 -7.24
N VAL A 67 -3.19 17.33 -7.03
CA VAL A 67 -4.10 18.10 -7.90
C VAL A 67 -4.47 19.44 -7.24
N PRO A 68 -3.98 20.58 -7.76
CA PRO A 68 -4.33 21.89 -7.23
C PRO A 68 -5.84 22.13 -7.15
N GLY A 69 -6.30 22.61 -5.99
CA GLY A 69 -7.71 22.91 -5.74
C GLY A 69 -8.58 21.71 -5.32
N MET A 70 -8.04 20.48 -5.30
CA MET A 70 -8.79 19.30 -4.89
C MET A 70 -8.76 19.11 -3.37
N SER A 71 -9.94 19.04 -2.74
CA SER A 71 -10.06 18.62 -1.34
C SER A 71 -9.66 17.16 -1.18
N SER A 72 -8.91 16.84 -0.13
CA SER A 72 -8.43 15.49 0.11
C SER A 72 -8.13 15.21 1.58
N LYS A 73 -7.91 13.95 1.90
CA LYS A 73 -7.27 13.55 3.16
C LYS A 73 -5.84 14.11 3.16
N PRO A 74 -5.33 14.66 4.29
CA PRO A 74 -3.99 15.24 4.36
C PRO A 74 -2.90 14.15 4.44
N THR A 75 -2.77 13.34 3.40
CA THR A 75 -1.71 12.33 3.21
C THR A 75 -1.14 12.49 1.79
N ILE A 76 0.19 12.55 1.67
CA ILE A 76 0.86 12.59 0.37
C ILE A 76 0.96 11.15 -0.15
N ASP A 77 0.51 10.91 -1.39
CA ASP A 77 0.71 9.63 -2.08
C ASP A 77 1.89 9.79 -3.06
N ILE A 78 2.88 8.91 -2.96
CA ILE A 78 4.11 8.94 -3.76
C ILE A 78 4.24 7.64 -4.53
N LEU A 79 4.55 7.72 -5.82
CA LEU A 79 4.96 6.56 -6.61
C LEU A 79 6.49 6.55 -6.69
N MET A 80 7.11 5.48 -6.21
CA MET A 80 8.54 5.21 -6.41
C MET A 80 8.75 3.96 -7.24
N VAL A 81 9.62 4.03 -8.24
CA VAL A 81 9.90 2.93 -9.16
C VAL A 81 11.39 2.67 -9.26
N PHE A 82 11.78 1.40 -9.19
CA PHE A 82 13.13 0.91 -9.47
C PHE A 82 13.11 0.10 -10.76
N GLU A 83 14.23 0.12 -11.50
CA GLU A 83 14.35 -0.62 -12.76
C GLU A 83 14.33 -2.14 -12.54
N ARG A 84 14.89 -2.59 -11.41
CA ARG A 84 15.04 -4.00 -11.04
C ARG A 84 14.72 -4.17 -9.56
N ALA A 85 14.26 -5.36 -9.20
CA ALA A 85 13.89 -5.72 -7.82
C ALA A 85 14.97 -6.56 -7.11
N ASP A 86 16.18 -6.62 -7.67
CA ASP A 86 17.26 -7.48 -7.15
C ASP A 86 17.63 -7.11 -5.71
N ASP A 87 17.62 -5.82 -5.39
CA ASP A 87 18.01 -5.25 -4.09
C ASP A 87 16.80 -4.79 -3.25
N VAL A 88 15.61 -5.34 -3.52
CA VAL A 88 14.36 -4.91 -2.85
C VAL A 88 14.45 -4.99 -1.32
N ALA A 89 15.15 -5.97 -0.77
CA ALA A 89 15.34 -6.12 0.67
C ALA A 89 16.17 -4.98 1.27
N ASP A 90 17.09 -4.41 0.50
CA ASP A 90 17.98 -3.34 0.92
C ASP A 90 17.24 -2.01 0.86
N HIS A 91 16.47 -1.78 -0.22
CA HIS A 91 15.57 -0.63 -0.33
C HIS A 91 14.52 -0.61 0.77
N LEU A 92 13.89 -1.75 1.07
CA LEU A 92 12.90 -1.84 2.15
C LEU A 92 13.50 -1.51 3.52
N ARG A 93 14.74 -1.96 3.79
CA ARG A 93 15.46 -1.62 5.02
C ARG A 93 15.79 -0.14 5.08
N ALA A 94 16.35 0.43 4.02
CA ALA A 94 16.69 1.85 3.97
C ALA A 94 15.47 2.76 4.13
N LEU A 95 14.33 2.39 3.53
CA LEU A 95 13.06 3.10 3.69
C LEU A 95 12.51 2.97 5.12
N ALA A 96 12.66 1.81 5.75
CA ALA A 96 12.30 1.62 7.15
C ALA A 96 13.12 2.50 8.10
N ASP A 97 14.42 2.66 7.84
CA ASP A 97 15.31 3.51 8.63
C ASP A 97 14.89 4.99 8.62
N VAL A 98 14.20 5.45 7.57
CA VAL A 98 13.63 6.81 7.47
C VAL A 98 12.13 6.89 7.83
N GLY A 99 11.59 5.83 8.44
CA GLY A 99 10.28 5.80 9.09
C GLY A 99 9.13 5.22 8.27
N TYR A 100 9.41 4.50 7.18
CA TYR A 100 8.37 3.81 6.41
C TYR A 100 8.09 2.41 6.93
N GLU A 101 6.81 2.10 7.11
CA GLU A 101 6.33 0.78 7.51
C GLU A 101 5.83 0.01 6.29
N LEU A 102 6.38 -1.18 6.03
CA LEU A 102 5.85 -2.08 5.01
C LEU A 102 4.45 -2.59 5.40
N ARG A 103 3.54 -2.58 4.43
CA ARG A 103 2.18 -3.13 4.55
C ARG A 103 2.06 -4.35 3.64
N PRO A 104 2.39 -5.56 4.13
CA PRO A 104 2.36 -6.75 3.30
C PRO A 104 0.93 -7.07 2.83
N GLY A 105 0.80 -7.58 1.62
CA GLY A 105 -0.48 -8.01 1.06
C GLY A 105 -1.43 -6.87 0.68
N ALA A 106 -0.95 -5.62 0.59
CA ALA A 106 -1.78 -4.51 0.10
C ALA A 106 -2.23 -4.72 -1.36
N PHE A 107 -1.37 -5.34 -2.18
CA PHE A 107 -1.65 -5.67 -3.58
C PHE A 107 -1.32 -7.15 -3.86
N PRO A 108 -2.15 -8.10 -3.39
CA PRO A 108 -1.84 -9.53 -3.45
C PRO A 108 -1.71 -10.04 -4.89
N ASP A 109 -2.40 -9.41 -5.85
CA ASP A 109 -2.41 -9.83 -7.25
C ASP A 109 -1.39 -9.07 -8.13
N ARG A 110 -0.51 -8.25 -7.52
CA ARG A 110 0.49 -7.45 -8.25
C ARG A 110 1.88 -7.66 -7.67
N ALA A 111 2.54 -8.72 -8.13
CA ALA A 111 3.93 -8.99 -7.78
C ALA A 111 4.81 -7.76 -8.09
N GLY A 112 5.68 -7.38 -7.15
CA GLY A 112 6.53 -6.20 -7.26
C GLY A 112 5.86 -4.87 -6.87
N HIS A 113 4.54 -4.83 -6.68
CA HIS A 113 3.85 -3.65 -6.16
C HIS A 113 3.77 -3.72 -4.64
N LEU A 114 4.70 -3.04 -3.98
CA LEU A 114 4.74 -2.93 -2.53
C LEU A 114 4.01 -1.67 -2.07
N PHE A 115 3.50 -1.70 -0.85
CA PHE A 115 2.89 -0.53 -0.22
C PHE A 115 3.59 -0.28 1.10
N MET A 116 4.07 0.94 1.30
CA MET A 116 4.61 1.42 2.56
C MET A 116 3.87 2.67 3.01
N ARG A 117 4.00 2.99 4.29
CA ARG A 117 3.42 4.23 4.85
C ARG A 117 4.34 4.83 5.89
N LYS A 118 4.29 6.15 6.03
CA LYS A 118 4.93 6.88 7.12
C LYS A 118 3.87 7.47 8.04
N VAL A 119 3.97 7.18 9.33
CA VAL A 119 3.03 7.65 10.35
C VAL A 119 3.79 8.54 11.34
N VAL A 120 3.28 9.75 11.55
CA VAL A 120 3.84 10.72 12.50
C VAL A 120 2.71 11.15 13.43
N GLU A 121 2.93 11.04 14.74
CA GLU A 121 1.94 11.39 15.78
C GLU A 121 0.57 10.72 15.56
N GLY A 122 0.58 9.45 15.12
CA GLY A 122 -0.64 8.68 14.83
C GLY A 122 -1.36 9.07 13.53
N ARG A 123 -0.86 10.04 12.76
CA ARG A 123 -1.42 10.45 11.47
C ARG A 123 -0.59 9.91 10.31
N ARG A 124 -1.27 9.43 9.26
CA ARG A 124 -0.60 8.97 8.02
C ARG A 124 -0.13 10.20 7.25
N LEU A 125 1.18 10.39 7.22
CA LEU A 125 1.81 11.48 6.51
C LEU A 125 1.98 11.13 5.04
N VAL A 126 2.52 9.93 4.77
CA VAL A 126 2.87 9.48 3.43
C VAL A 126 2.38 8.06 3.17
N HIS A 127 1.93 7.85 1.96
CA HIS A 127 1.71 6.56 1.32
C HIS A 127 2.73 6.44 0.18
N LEU A 128 3.44 5.32 0.14
CA LEU A 128 4.48 5.02 -0.84
C LEU A 128 4.17 3.69 -1.52
#